data_AF-A0ABD7QMN5-F1
#
_entry.id   AF-A0ABD7QMN5-F1
#
_cell.length_a   1.000
_cell.length_b   1.000
_cell.length_c   1.000
_cell.angle_alpha   90.00
_cell.angle_beta   90.00
_cell.angle_gamma   90.00
#
_symmetry.space_group_name_H-M   'P 1'
#
loop_
_entity.id
_entity.type
_entity.pdbx_description
1 polymer ?
#
loop_
_entity_poly.entity_id
_entity_poly.type
_entity_poly.pdbx_seq_one_letter_code
_entity_poly.pdbx_strand_id
1 'polypeptide(L)'
;MTRNLTEKRIAEILARAEVCDDSVLTDYADIASAMRELQERRKAEQDRDPLAYTDERNIGYINQGRDTAHLWGEQNSEPADVALYRHAQPARVETEDLYKLANHIASSKSGLPDEWLDWAKELETDIRRAAVLQVGNSLVIPDSIRDALLKSLAAMEFMGDTLNNLDAVCTEDVGFVAPAFDAVRSVLAAAQQEVK
;
A
#
# COMPACT_ATOMS: atom_id res chain seq x y z
N MET A 1 -0.42 -7.51 35.97
CA MET A 1 0.34 -6.29 35.60
C MET A 1 0.58 -6.31 34.10
N THR A 2 -0.28 -5.66 33.33
CA THR A 2 -0.14 -5.50 31.88
C THR A 2 0.99 -4.52 31.58
N ARG A 3 2.18 -5.04 31.22
CA ARG A 3 3.31 -4.24 30.76
C ARG A 3 2.98 -3.68 29.37
N ASN A 4 2.44 -2.47 29.30
CA ASN A 4 2.24 -1.75 28.04
C ASN A 4 3.52 -1.81 27.18
N LEU A 5 3.38 -2.28 25.95
CA LEU A 5 4.44 -2.29 24.94
C LEU A 5 4.59 -0.86 24.41
N THR A 6 5.60 -0.15 24.90
CA THR A 6 5.99 1.15 24.39
C THR A 6 6.76 1.01 23.08
N GLU A 7 6.75 2.04 22.23
CA GLU A 7 7.49 2.02 20.94
C GLU A 7 8.96 1.67 21.12
N LYS A 8 9.58 2.20 22.18
CA LYS A 8 10.96 1.89 22.56
C LYS A 8 11.17 0.39 22.83
N ARG A 9 10.24 -0.26 23.55
CA ARG A 9 10.33 -1.71 23.84
C ARG A 9 10.16 -2.55 22.59
N ILE A 10 9.39 -2.08 21.61
CA ILE A 10 9.19 -2.81 20.37
C ILE A 10 10.45 -2.72 19.49
N ALA A 11 11.05 -1.52 19.38
CA ALA A 11 12.32 -1.33 18.68
C ALA A 11 13.45 -2.21 19.26
N GLU A 12 13.54 -2.31 20.59
CA GLU A 12 14.52 -3.17 21.27
C GLU A 12 14.29 -4.67 21.00
N ILE A 13 13.04 -5.11 20.84
CA ILE A 13 12.71 -6.51 20.54
C ILE A 13 13.02 -6.83 19.07
N LEU A 14 12.73 -5.91 18.14
CA LEU A 14 13.05 -6.05 16.72
C LEU A 14 14.55 -6.18 16.50
N ALA A 15 15.35 -5.31 17.13
CA ALA A 15 16.82 -5.34 17.02
C ALA A 15 17.43 -6.64 17.57
N ARG A 16 16.77 -7.30 18.53
CA ARG A 16 17.21 -8.60 19.06
C ARG A 16 16.80 -9.77 18.17
N ALA A 17 15.68 -9.66 17.46
CA ALA A 17 15.21 -10.69 16.53
C ALA A 17 16.12 -10.79 15.30
N GLU A 18 16.74 -9.67 14.88
CA GLU A 18 17.67 -9.59 13.74
C GLU A 18 19.04 -10.26 13.99
N VAL A 19 19.35 -10.63 15.24
CA VAL A 19 20.70 -11.07 15.67
C VAL A 19 20.78 -12.57 16.00
N CYS A 20 19.67 -13.32 16.07
CA CYS A 20 19.68 -14.73 16.45
C CYS A 20 19.90 -15.69 15.27
N ASP A 21 20.48 -16.86 15.54
CA ASP A 21 21.05 -17.86 14.61
C ASP A 21 20.00 -18.78 13.93
N ASP A 22 20.35 -19.29 12.74
CA ASP A 22 19.49 -19.71 11.59
C ASP A 22 18.42 -20.79 11.82
N SER A 23 18.38 -21.49 12.95
CA SER A 23 17.45 -22.61 13.16
C SER A 23 16.19 -22.27 13.97
N VAL A 24 16.16 -21.11 14.63
CA VAL A 24 15.03 -20.59 15.43
C VAL A 24 14.46 -19.31 14.79
N LEU A 25 15.08 -18.86 13.67
CA LEU A 25 14.89 -17.55 13.05
C LEU A 25 13.54 -17.35 12.35
N THR A 26 12.91 -18.41 11.83
CA THR A 26 11.63 -18.28 11.10
C THR A 26 10.52 -17.80 12.03
N ASP A 27 10.40 -18.37 13.23
CA ASP A 27 9.37 -18.00 14.20
C ASP A 27 9.57 -16.57 14.75
N TYR A 28 10.82 -16.12 14.93
CA TYR A 28 11.09 -14.77 15.46
C TYR A 28 10.99 -13.67 14.39
N ALA A 29 11.30 -13.96 13.14
CA ALA A 29 11.09 -13.05 12.01
C ALA A 29 9.58 -12.85 11.74
N ASP A 30 8.78 -13.90 11.85
CA ASP A 30 7.32 -13.82 11.73
C ASP A 30 6.70 -13.00 12.88
N ILE A 31 7.19 -13.21 14.11
CA ILE A 31 6.78 -12.41 15.27
C ILE A 31 7.19 -10.94 15.12
N ALA A 32 8.40 -10.66 14.60
CA ALA A 32 8.86 -9.31 14.32
C ALA A 32 7.99 -8.61 13.25
N SER A 33 7.64 -9.32 12.18
CA SER A 33 6.75 -8.84 11.12
C SER A 33 5.34 -8.57 11.65
N ALA A 34 4.78 -9.50 12.42
CA ALA A 34 3.47 -9.32 13.05
C ALA A 34 3.45 -8.15 14.06
N MET A 35 4.55 -7.91 14.78
CA MET A 35 4.65 -6.78 15.71
C MET A 35 4.81 -5.44 14.98
N ARG A 36 5.53 -5.40 13.86
CA ARG A 36 5.64 -4.23 13.00
C ARG A 36 4.27 -3.87 12.42
N GLU A 37 3.57 -4.86 11.86
CA GLU A 37 2.21 -4.69 11.34
C GLU A 37 1.25 -4.17 12.43
N LEU A 38 1.35 -4.69 13.67
CA LEU A 38 0.53 -4.21 14.78
C LEU A 38 0.84 -2.76 15.18
N GLN A 39 2.10 -2.32 15.10
CA GLN A 39 2.45 -0.92 15.33
C GLN A 39 1.89 0.01 14.26
N GLU A 40 1.97 -0.41 13.00
CA GLU A 40 1.43 0.36 11.88
C GLU A 40 -0.09 0.48 11.95
N ARG A 41 -0.78 -0.61 12.29
CA ARG A 41 -2.24 -0.57 12.56
C ARG A 41 -2.59 0.45 13.65
N ARG A 42 -1.79 0.53 14.72
CA ARG A 42 -2.01 1.54 15.79
C ARG A 42 -1.77 2.97 15.33
N LYS A 43 -0.77 3.21 14.47
CA LYS A 43 -0.54 4.54 13.87
C LYS A 43 -1.67 4.92 12.92
N ALA A 44 -2.08 4.00 12.04
CA ALA A 44 -3.20 4.20 11.13
C ALA A 44 -4.53 4.43 11.87
N GLU A 45 -4.74 3.76 13.01
CA GLU A 45 -5.92 3.96 13.85
C GLU A 45 -5.85 5.29 14.62
N GLN A 46 -4.65 5.77 14.97
CA GLN A 46 -4.46 7.07 15.58
C GLN A 46 -4.62 8.24 14.58
N ASP A 47 -4.43 7.97 13.28
CA ASP A 47 -4.57 8.96 12.19
C ASP A 47 -5.96 8.96 11.54
N ARG A 48 -6.89 8.11 12.02
CA ARG A 48 -8.23 7.94 11.43
C ARG A 48 -9.18 9.09 11.73
N ASP A 49 -9.03 9.76 12.87
CA ASP A 49 -9.96 10.79 13.29
C ASP A 49 -9.51 12.16 12.77
N PRO A 50 -10.39 12.91 12.08
CA PRO A 50 -10.06 14.25 11.64
C PRO A 50 -9.84 15.19 12.83
N LEU A 51 -8.80 16.00 12.74
CA LEU A 51 -8.46 16.98 13.77
C LEU A 51 -9.40 18.18 13.75
N ALA A 52 -9.87 18.55 12.56
CA ALA A 52 -10.76 19.66 12.33
C ALA A 52 -11.46 19.50 10.98
N TYR A 53 -12.49 20.30 10.77
CA TYR A 53 -13.21 20.41 9.51
C TYR A 53 -13.16 21.85 9.02
N THR A 54 -13.26 22.03 7.70
CA THR A 54 -13.39 23.32 7.04
C THR A 54 -14.22 23.18 5.78
N ASP A 55 -14.60 24.28 5.12
CA ASP A 55 -15.31 24.24 3.84
C ASP A 55 -14.36 24.43 2.65
N GLU A 56 -14.77 23.96 1.46
CA GLU A 56 -14.00 24.11 0.23
C GLU A 56 -13.70 25.59 -0.11
N ARG A 57 -14.60 26.50 0.28
CA ARG A 57 -14.45 27.94 0.06
C ARG A 57 -13.25 28.49 0.83
N ASN A 58 -13.06 28.11 2.09
CA ASN A 58 -11.89 28.50 2.88
C ASN A 58 -10.60 27.96 2.28
N ILE A 59 -10.58 26.72 1.80
CA ILE A 59 -9.41 26.16 1.09
C ILE A 59 -9.10 27.01 -0.17
N GLY A 60 -10.13 27.37 -0.93
CA GLY A 60 -10.00 28.26 -2.08
C GLY A 60 -9.39 29.62 -1.73
N TYR A 61 -9.80 30.22 -0.61
CA TYR A 61 -9.24 31.50 -0.15
C TYR A 61 -7.79 31.38 0.31
N ILE A 62 -7.40 30.30 1.00
CA ILE A 62 -5.99 30.04 1.37
C ILE A 62 -5.13 29.94 0.12
N ASN A 63 -5.59 29.20 -0.90
CA ASN A 63 -4.87 29.05 -2.17
C ASN A 63 -4.72 30.39 -2.92
N GLN A 64 -5.59 31.36 -2.65
CA GLN A 64 -5.52 32.73 -3.17
C GLN A 64 -4.69 33.68 -2.29
N GLY A 65 -4.01 33.17 -1.25
CA GLY A 65 -3.10 33.92 -0.38
C GLY A 65 -3.73 34.48 0.89
N ARG A 66 -4.88 33.97 1.33
CA ARG A 66 -5.45 34.34 2.64
C ARG A 66 -4.72 33.62 3.77
N ASP A 67 -4.25 34.39 4.75
CA ASP A 67 -3.49 33.88 5.91
C ASP A 67 -4.36 33.17 6.98
N THR A 68 -5.69 33.22 6.85
CA THR A 68 -6.62 32.71 7.87
C THR A 68 -7.72 31.86 7.24
N ALA A 69 -8.08 30.78 7.92
CA ALA A 69 -9.21 29.91 7.58
C ALA A 69 -10.03 29.58 8.83
N HIS A 70 -11.32 29.33 8.63
CA HIS A 70 -12.19 28.88 9.70
C HIS A 70 -12.06 27.35 9.84
N LEU A 71 -11.90 26.92 11.08
CA LEU A 71 -11.78 25.53 11.48
C LEU A 71 -12.82 25.25 12.56
N TRP A 72 -13.47 24.10 12.49
CA TRP A 72 -14.43 23.68 13.50
C TRP A 72 -14.28 22.20 13.86
N GLY A 73 -14.78 21.85 15.05
CA GLY A 73 -14.84 20.46 15.51
C GLY A 73 -16.02 19.72 14.90
N GLU A 74 -16.01 18.40 15.03
CA GLU A 74 -17.00 17.47 14.47
C GLU A 74 -18.45 17.86 14.78
N GLN A 75 -18.74 18.35 15.99
CA GLN A 75 -20.10 18.75 16.38
C GLN A 75 -20.71 19.86 15.52
N ASN A 76 -19.90 20.62 14.79
CA ASN A 76 -20.33 21.71 13.91
C ASN A 76 -20.06 21.38 12.44
N SER A 77 -19.66 20.15 12.12
CA SER A 77 -19.37 19.73 10.75
C SER A 77 -20.64 19.38 9.97
N GLU A 78 -20.61 19.71 8.68
CA GLU A 78 -21.61 19.33 7.69
C GLU A 78 -21.03 18.25 6.75
N PRO A 79 -21.86 17.41 6.10
CA PRO A 79 -21.37 16.37 5.19
C PRO A 79 -20.55 16.87 3.99
N ALA A 80 -20.68 18.15 3.64
CA ALA A 80 -19.93 18.79 2.56
C ALA A 80 -18.58 19.38 3.01
N ASP A 81 -18.27 19.30 4.30
CA ASP A 81 -17.04 19.84 4.85
C ASP A 81 -15.84 18.94 4.54
N VAL A 82 -14.71 19.57 4.31
CA VAL A 82 -13.41 18.94 4.13
C VAL A 82 -12.82 18.61 5.49
N ALA A 83 -12.65 17.32 5.74
CA ALA A 83 -11.97 16.80 6.92
C ALA A 83 -10.45 17.02 6.82
N LEU A 84 -9.86 17.59 7.87
CA LEU A 84 -8.43 17.88 7.96
C LEU A 84 -7.77 16.92 8.96
N TYR A 85 -6.75 16.23 8.49
CA TYR A 85 -6.04 15.19 9.25
C TYR A 85 -4.65 15.64 9.62
N ARG A 86 -4.06 15.02 10.65
CA ARG A 86 -2.68 15.28 11.07
C ARG A 86 -1.66 15.01 9.95
N HIS A 87 -1.97 14.02 9.13
CA HIS A 87 -1.13 13.53 8.05
C HIS A 87 -1.95 13.39 6.77
N ALA A 88 -1.28 13.36 5.61
CA ALA A 88 -1.94 13.10 4.34
C ALA A 88 -2.60 11.72 4.40
N GLN A 89 -3.93 11.70 4.23
CA GLN A 89 -4.69 10.46 4.11
C GLN A 89 -4.15 9.69 2.89
N PRO A 90 -3.81 8.41 3.05
CA PRO A 90 -3.44 7.57 1.91
C PRO A 90 -4.62 7.51 0.93
N ALA A 91 -4.30 7.64 -0.37
CA ALA A 91 -5.31 7.66 -1.42
C ALA A 91 -6.18 6.40 -1.33
N ARG A 92 -7.50 6.59 -1.41
CA ARG A 92 -8.46 5.49 -1.40
C ARG A 92 -8.27 4.66 -2.67
N VAL A 93 -7.59 3.52 -2.56
CA VAL A 93 -7.62 2.49 -3.60
C VAL A 93 -8.98 1.82 -3.54
N GLU A 94 -9.69 1.79 -4.66
CA GLU A 94 -10.95 1.08 -4.78
C GLU A 94 -10.68 -0.42 -4.61
N THR A 95 -11.41 -1.09 -3.71
CA THR A 95 -11.33 -2.54 -3.48
C THR A 95 -11.44 -3.35 -4.77
N GLU A 96 -12.19 -2.82 -5.73
CA GLU A 96 -12.40 -3.37 -7.06
C GLU A 96 -11.07 -3.54 -7.84
N ASP A 97 -10.11 -2.63 -7.68
CA ASP A 97 -8.84 -2.68 -8.41
C ASP A 97 -7.89 -3.76 -7.88
N LEU A 98 -7.95 -4.03 -6.56
CA LEU A 98 -7.24 -5.17 -5.98
C LEU A 98 -7.84 -6.51 -6.45
N TYR A 99 -9.16 -6.60 -6.56
CA TYR A 99 -9.82 -7.80 -7.07
C TYR A 99 -9.48 -8.03 -8.54
N LYS A 100 -9.46 -6.98 -9.38
CA LYS A 100 -9.00 -7.07 -10.77
C LYS A 100 -7.57 -7.60 -10.84
N LEU A 101 -6.66 -7.07 -10.03
CA LEU A 101 -5.27 -7.52 -10.00
C LEU A 101 -5.14 -8.99 -9.58
N ALA A 102 -5.85 -9.40 -8.51
CA ALA A 102 -5.86 -10.80 -8.07
C ALA A 102 -6.40 -11.75 -9.14
N ASN A 103 -7.46 -11.34 -9.85
CA ASN A 103 -8.03 -12.12 -10.95
C ASN A 103 -7.06 -12.21 -12.14
N HIS A 104 -6.31 -11.13 -12.41
CA HIS A 104 -5.33 -11.14 -13.49
C HIS A 104 -4.17 -12.09 -13.20
N ILE A 105 -3.64 -12.05 -11.97
CA ILE A 105 -2.61 -13.00 -11.51
C ILE A 105 -3.15 -14.43 -11.61
N ALA A 106 -4.37 -14.69 -11.14
CA ALA A 106 -5.00 -16.01 -11.21
C ALA A 106 -5.09 -16.52 -12.66
N SER A 107 -5.45 -15.65 -13.61
CA SER A 107 -5.56 -16.00 -15.02
C SER A 107 -4.22 -16.30 -15.70
N SER A 108 -3.13 -15.67 -15.24
CA SER A 108 -1.79 -15.80 -15.84
C SER A 108 -0.98 -16.98 -15.27
N LYS A 109 -1.44 -17.62 -14.19
CA LYS A 109 -0.72 -18.70 -13.49
C LYS A 109 -0.40 -19.90 -14.37
N SER A 110 -1.26 -20.24 -15.32
CA SER A 110 -1.06 -21.37 -16.24
C SER A 110 0.10 -21.15 -17.23
N GLY A 111 0.58 -19.91 -17.38
CA GLY A 111 1.72 -19.57 -18.23
C GLY A 111 3.04 -19.40 -17.48
N LEU A 112 3.05 -19.56 -16.15
CA LEU A 112 4.26 -19.40 -15.34
C LEU A 112 5.07 -20.71 -15.25
N PRO A 113 6.41 -20.65 -15.15
CA PRO A 113 7.21 -21.82 -14.84
C PRO A 113 6.83 -22.43 -13.48
N ASP A 114 6.95 -23.75 -13.33
CA ASP A 114 6.50 -24.47 -12.13
C ASP A 114 7.11 -23.92 -10.82
N GLU A 115 8.38 -23.48 -10.88
CA GLU A 115 9.12 -22.89 -9.75
C GLU A 115 8.55 -21.53 -9.27
N TRP A 116 7.71 -20.86 -10.07
CA TRP A 116 7.06 -19.57 -9.74
C TRP A 116 5.61 -19.74 -9.27
N LEU A 117 5.04 -20.94 -9.39
CA LEU A 117 3.62 -21.17 -9.10
C LEU A 117 3.27 -20.92 -7.64
N ASP A 118 4.16 -21.29 -6.72
CA ASP A 118 3.89 -21.12 -5.29
C ASP A 118 3.99 -19.66 -4.86
N TRP A 119 4.98 -18.92 -5.39
CA TRP A 119 5.05 -17.47 -5.22
C TRP A 119 3.82 -16.74 -5.79
N ALA A 120 3.34 -17.13 -6.97
CA ALA A 120 2.13 -16.54 -7.56
C ALA A 120 0.85 -16.87 -6.77
N LYS A 121 0.78 -18.02 -6.09
CA LYS A 121 -0.33 -18.37 -5.17
C LYS A 121 -0.31 -17.53 -3.91
N GLU A 122 0.86 -17.33 -3.33
CA GLU A 122 1.06 -16.47 -2.17
C GLU A 122 0.66 -15.02 -2.49
N LEU A 123 1.15 -14.47 -3.61
CA LEU A 123 0.83 -13.12 -4.07
C LEU A 123 -0.68 -12.91 -4.31
N GLU A 124 -1.36 -13.85 -4.98
CA GLU A 124 -2.82 -13.78 -5.18
C GLU A 124 -3.56 -13.77 -3.84
N THR A 125 -3.14 -14.62 -2.91
CA THR A 125 -3.78 -14.76 -1.59
C THR A 125 -3.62 -13.50 -0.77
N ASP A 126 -2.43 -12.90 -0.79
CA ASP A 126 -2.14 -11.66 -0.07
C ASP A 126 -2.92 -10.47 -0.63
N ILE A 127 -3.04 -10.35 -1.95
CA ILE A 127 -3.82 -9.29 -2.60
C ILE A 127 -5.31 -9.43 -2.27
N ARG A 128 -5.85 -10.65 -2.26
CA ARG A 128 -7.24 -10.89 -1.84
C ARG A 128 -7.45 -10.58 -0.36
N ARG A 129 -6.50 -10.95 0.50
CA ARG A 129 -6.54 -10.60 1.92
C ARG A 129 -6.54 -9.08 2.10
N ALA A 130 -5.70 -8.35 1.36
CA ALA A 130 -5.69 -6.90 1.35
C ALA A 130 -7.04 -6.32 0.88
N ALA A 131 -7.65 -6.88 -0.16
CA ALA A 131 -8.96 -6.44 -0.65
C ALA A 131 -10.09 -6.65 0.36
N VAL A 132 -10.05 -7.74 1.12
CA VAL A 132 -11.01 -8.00 2.22
C VAL A 132 -10.78 -7.06 3.39
N LEU A 133 -9.53 -6.77 3.73
CA LEU A 133 -9.18 -5.83 4.81
C LEU A 133 -9.47 -4.37 4.45
N GLN A 134 -9.57 -4.04 3.16
CA GLN A 134 -9.91 -2.70 2.66
C GLN A 134 -11.38 -2.30 2.81
N VAL A 135 -12.26 -3.17 3.34
CA VAL A 135 -13.61 -2.77 3.77
C VAL A 135 -13.49 -1.84 5.00
N GLY A 136 -13.06 -0.60 4.78
CA GLY A 136 -13.11 0.49 5.76
C GLY A 136 -11.86 1.35 6.03
N ASN A 137 -10.76 1.32 5.26
CA ASN A 137 -9.72 2.40 5.08
C ASN A 137 -8.34 1.85 4.64
N SER A 138 -7.55 2.76 4.04
CA SER A 138 -6.09 2.79 3.79
C SER A 138 -5.38 1.50 3.35
N LEU A 139 -4.83 1.52 2.13
CA LEU A 139 -3.97 0.46 1.61
C LEU A 139 -2.53 0.59 2.15
N VAL A 140 -2.17 -0.25 3.11
CA VAL A 140 -0.76 -0.57 3.39
C VAL A 140 -0.40 -1.79 2.56
N ILE A 141 0.43 -1.61 1.52
CA ILE A 141 1.01 -2.73 0.78
C ILE A 141 2.25 -3.19 1.54
N PRO A 142 2.33 -4.47 1.96
CA PRO A 142 3.55 -5.01 2.55
C PRO A 142 4.78 -4.75 1.67
N ASP A 143 5.91 -4.41 2.28
CA ASP A 143 7.14 -4.09 1.54
C ASP A 143 7.60 -5.22 0.60
N SER A 144 7.34 -6.48 0.94
CA SER A 144 7.60 -7.63 0.06
C SER A 144 6.79 -7.57 -1.24
N ILE A 145 5.52 -7.18 -1.16
CA ILE A 145 4.64 -7.02 -2.33
C ILE A 145 5.04 -5.79 -3.12
N ARG A 146 5.41 -4.69 -2.44
CA ARG A 146 5.93 -3.49 -3.10
C ARG A 146 7.22 -3.80 -3.88
N ASP A 147 8.18 -4.45 -3.26
CA ASP A 147 9.46 -4.82 -3.87
C ASP A 147 9.24 -5.79 -5.05
N ALA A 148 8.36 -6.79 -4.88
CA ALA A 148 7.95 -7.68 -5.95
C ALA A 148 7.31 -6.94 -7.14
N LEU A 149 6.41 -6.00 -6.89
CA LEU A 149 5.76 -5.19 -7.92
C LEU A 149 6.76 -4.28 -8.63
N LEU A 150 7.69 -3.65 -7.91
CA LEU A 150 8.75 -2.81 -8.47
C LEU A 150 9.70 -3.63 -9.36
N LYS A 151 10.14 -4.81 -8.89
CA LYS A 151 11.00 -5.71 -9.67
C LYS A 151 10.28 -6.22 -10.92
N SER A 152 9.00 -6.55 -10.79
CA SER A 152 8.17 -6.99 -11.92
C SER A 152 8.02 -5.86 -12.95
N LEU A 153 7.73 -4.63 -12.50
CA LEU A 153 7.62 -3.46 -13.38
C LEU A 153 8.93 -3.21 -14.12
N ALA A 154 10.06 -3.22 -13.41
CA ALA A 154 11.38 -3.01 -14.01
C ALA A 154 11.74 -4.10 -15.05
N ALA A 155 11.45 -5.37 -14.75
CA ALA A 155 11.69 -6.47 -15.69
C ALA A 155 10.80 -6.35 -16.93
N MET A 156 9.55 -5.96 -16.77
CA MET A 156 8.60 -5.78 -17.88
C MET A 156 8.93 -4.56 -18.73
N GLU A 157 9.35 -3.43 -18.14
CA GLU A 157 9.81 -2.24 -18.86
C GLU A 157 11.07 -2.53 -19.68
N PHE A 158 12.04 -3.24 -19.08
CA PHE A 158 13.24 -3.69 -19.80
C PHE A 158 12.91 -4.58 -21.01
N MET A 159 11.95 -5.50 -20.84
CA MET A 159 11.49 -6.37 -21.93
C MET A 159 10.79 -5.57 -23.03
N GLY A 160 9.94 -4.61 -22.65
CA GLY A 160 9.26 -3.71 -23.58
C GLY A 160 10.24 -2.89 -24.41
N ASP A 161 11.25 -2.30 -23.77
CA ASP A 161 12.32 -1.55 -24.46
C ASP A 161 13.12 -2.44 -25.41
N THR A 162 13.43 -3.67 -24.99
CA THR A 162 14.13 -4.64 -25.83
C THR A 162 13.30 -5.00 -27.07
N LEU A 163 12.01 -5.27 -26.90
CA LEU A 163 11.13 -5.63 -28.01
C LEU A 163 10.87 -4.44 -28.95
N ASN A 164 10.74 -3.22 -28.43
CA ASN A 164 10.64 -2.00 -29.24
C ASN A 164 11.92 -1.76 -30.07
N ASN A 165 13.10 -1.98 -29.50
CA ASN A 165 14.38 -1.86 -30.21
C ASN A 165 14.54 -2.91 -31.33
N LEU A 166 13.83 -4.02 -31.23
CA LEU A 166 13.78 -5.07 -32.25
C LEU A 166 12.65 -4.88 -33.27
N ASP A 167 11.89 -3.78 -33.18
CA ASP A 167 10.67 -3.53 -33.97
C ASP A 167 9.68 -4.72 -33.91
N ALA A 168 9.65 -5.40 -32.77
CA ALA A 168 8.93 -6.66 -32.57
C ALA A 168 7.57 -6.47 -31.90
N VAL A 169 7.17 -5.23 -31.58
CA VAL A 169 5.91 -4.90 -30.88
C VAL A 169 5.00 -4.12 -31.83
N CYS A 170 3.77 -4.61 -32.02
CA CYS A 170 2.76 -3.88 -32.78
C CYS A 170 1.98 -2.93 -31.86
N THR A 171 1.41 -1.86 -32.41
CA THR A 171 0.55 -0.92 -31.64
C THR A 171 -0.64 -1.59 -30.95
N GLU A 172 -1.08 -2.73 -31.46
CA GLU A 172 -2.15 -3.53 -30.87
C GLU A 172 -1.69 -4.23 -29.58
N ASP A 173 -0.46 -4.75 -29.55
CA ASP A 173 0.14 -5.41 -28.38
C ASP A 173 0.26 -4.46 -27.20
N VAL A 174 0.68 -3.22 -27.46
CA VAL A 174 0.75 -2.15 -26.44
C VAL A 174 -0.61 -1.93 -25.76
N GLY A 175 -1.70 -2.02 -26.52
CA GLY A 175 -3.06 -1.86 -26.00
C GLY A 175 -3.48 -2.96 -25.02
N PHE A 176 -2.93 -4.16 -25.14
CA PHE A 176 -3.22 -5.28 -24.24
C PHE A 176 -2.45 -5.18 -22.93
N VAL A 177 -1.21 -4.69 -22.95
CA VAL A 177 -0.33 -4.67 -21.78
C VAL A 177 -0.43 -3.37 -20.98
N ALA A 178 -0.62 -2.21 -21.64
CA ALA A 178 -0.63 -0.90 -20.98
C ALA A 178 -1.60 -0.81 -19.77
N PRO A 179 -2.83 -1.35 -19.81
CA PRO A 179 -3.73 -1.32 -18.66
C PRO A 179 -3.17 -2.03 -17.41
N ALA A 180 -2.41 -3.11 -17.60
CA ALA A 180 -1.79 -3.85 -16.50
C ALA A 180 -0.64 -3.05 -15.87
N PHE A 181 0.20 -2.39 -16.69
CA PHE A 181 1.25 -1.50 -16.19
C PHE A 181 0.68 -0.32 -15.41
N ASP A 182 -0.39 0.29 -15.92
CA ASP A 182 -1.00 1.45 -15.29
C ASP A 182 -1.70 1.07 -13.97
N ALA A 183 -2.28 -0.14 -13.89
CA ALA A 183 -2.80 -0.69 -12.64
C ALA A 183 -1.68 -0.87 -11.59
N VAL A 184 -0.53 -1.46 -11.97
CA VAL A 184 0.60 -1.63 -11.05
C VAL A 184 1.15 -0.28 -10.58
N ARG A 185 1.29 0.69 -11.50
CA ARG A 185 1.75 2.05 -11.16
C ARG A 185 0.77 2.79 -10.24
N SER A 186 -0.53 2.65 -10.48
CA SER A 186 -1.58 3.22 -9.61
C SER A 186 -1.50 2.64 -8.19
N VAL A 187 -1.35 1.32 -8.08
CA VAL A 187 -1.21 0.60 -6.81
C VAL A 187 0.06 1.03 -6.06
N LEU A 188 1.20 1.18 -6.74
CA LEU A 188 2.44 1.66 -6.14
C LEU A 188 2.38 3.13 -5.71
N ALA A 189 1.70 3.98 -6.48
CA ALA A 189 1.54 5.41 -6.19
C ALA A 189 0.59 5.65 -5.00
N ALA A 190 -0.43 4.82 -4.84
CA ALA A 190 -1.40 4.94 -3.75
C ALA A 190 -0.90 4.35 -2.42
N ALA A 191 0.10 3.47 -2.46
CA ALA A 191 0.64 2.81 -1.28
C ALA A 191 1.71 3.65 -0.57
N GLN A 192 1.50 4.01 0.70
CA GLN A 192 2.53 4.65 1.53
C GLN A 192 3.71 3.70 1.77
N GLN A 193 4.94 4.15 1.48
CA GLN A 193 6.18 3.43 1.79
C GLN A 193 6.25 3.16 3.31
N GLU A 194 6.67 1.95 3.71
CA GLU A 194 7.15 1.76 5.08
C GLU A 194 8.29 2.77 5.30
N VAL A 195 8.05 3.81 6.09
CA VAL A 195 9.12 4.70 6.53
C VAL A 195 9.93 3.92 7.56
N LYS A 196 11.08 3.43 7.10
CA LYS A 196 12.06 2.65 7.87
C LYS A 196 12.57 3.38 9.11
#